data_AF-Q5Y4W7-F1
#
_entry.id   AF-Q5Y4W7-F1
#
_cell.length_a   1.000
_cell.length_b   1.000
_cell.length_c   1.000
_cell.angle_alpha   90.00
_cell.angle_beta   90.00
_cell.angle_gamma   90.00
#
_symmetry.space_group_name_H-M   'P 1'
#
loop_
_entity.id
_entity.type
_entity.pdbx_description
1 polymer ?
#
loop_
_entity_poly.entity_id
_entity_poly.type
_entity_poly.pdbx_seq_one_letter_code
_entity_poly.pdbx_strand_id
1 'polypeptide(L)' 'MKAIISLLLISAMVFSIIEPVPKKKGLQLSENERGGCLPHNKFCNALSGPRCCSGLKCKELTIWNTKCLE' A
#
# COMPACT_ATOMS: atom_id res chain seq x y z
N MET A 1 9.31 6.92 44.89
CA MET A 1 9.83 7.77 43.79
C MET A 1 10.70 7.01 42.78
N LYS A 2 11.65 6.14 43.18
CA LYS A 2 12.50 5.35 42.24
C LYS A 2 11.73 4.51 41.20
N ALA A 3 10.58 3.94 41.57
CA ALA A 3 9.79 3.09 40.67
C ALA A 3 9.26 3.83 39.41
N ILE A 4 8.92 5.11 39.55
CA ILE A 4 8.38 5.92 38.46
C ILE A 4 9.47 6.23 37.43
N ILE A 5 10.69 6.53 37.89
CA ILE A 5 11.84 6.78 37.01
C ILE A 5 12.16 5.53 36.18
N SER A 6 12.11 4.35 36.82
CA SER A 6 12.35 3.08 36.12
C SER A 6 11.30 2.79 35.05
N LEU A 7 10.03 3.12 35.31
CA LEU A 7 8.95 2.96 34.33
C LEU A 7 9.11 3.89 33.11
N LEU A 8 9.53 5.14 33.33
CA LEU A 8 9.79 6.10 32.26
C LEU A 8 10.94 5.67 31.34
N LEU A 9 12.01 5.09 31.92
CA LEU A 9 13.16 4.60 31.15
C LEU A 9 12.78 3.42 30.23
N ILE A 10 11.95 2.49 30.72
CA ILE A 10 11.47 1.36 29.91
C ILE A 10 10.59 1.85 28.75
N SER A 11 9.71 2.83 29.01
CA SER A 11 8.85 3.42 27.97
C SER A 11 9.67 4.05 26.84
N ALA A 12 10.72 4.81 27.15
CA ALA A 12 11.57 5.44 26.15
C ALA A 12 12.35 4.44 25.27
N MET A 13 12.77 3.30 25.84
CA MET A 13 13.42 2.23 25.06
C MET A 13 12.48 1.59 24.05
N VAL A 14 11.20 1.37 24.42
CA VAL A 14 10.21 0.78 23.50
C VAL A 14 9.97 1.68 22.29
N PHE A 15 9.91 3.01 22.48
CA PHE A 15 9.77 3.94 21.36
C PHE A 15 11.02 4.02 20.47
N SER A 16 12.22 3.79 21.03
CA SER A 16 13.47 3.80 20.27
C SER A 16 13.66 2.58 19.35
N ILE A 17 12.93 1.48 19.61
CA ILE A 17 12.95 0.26 18.79
C ILE A 17 11.94 0.33 17.64
N ILE A 18 10.98 1.27 17.70
CA ILE A 18 10.10 1.56 16.58
C ILE A 18 10.95 2.37 15.58
N GLU A 19 11.71 1.64 14.75
CA GLU A 19 12.28 2.19 13.53
C GLU A 19 11.21 3.06 12.86
N PRO A 20 11.53 4.29 12.45
CA PRO A 20 10.60 5.05 11.65
C PRO A 20 10.34 4.22 10.41
N VAL A 21 9.15 3.61 10.33
CA VAL A 21 8.70 2.87 9.15
C VAL A 21 9.10 3.74 7.97
N PRO A 22 10.05 3.30 7.12
CA PRO A 22 10.53 4.16 6.07
C PRO A 22 9.31 4.44 5.21
N LYS A 23 8.82 5.68 5.27
CA LYS A 23 7.68 6.19 4.48
C LYS A 23 7.97 6.15 2.97
N LYS A 24 8.97 5.38 2.53
CA LYS A 24 9.48 5.28 1.17
C LYS A 24 9.39 3.88 0.53
N LYS A 25 8.79 2.86 1.17
CA LYS A 25 8.60 1.54 0.51
C LYS A 25 7.24 0.83 0.72
N GLY A 26 6.29 1.41 1.46
CA GLY A 26 4.98 0.79 1.73
C GLY A 26 3.82 1.25 0.84
N LEU A 27 4.02 2.28 0.01
CA LEU A 27 3.00 2.81 -0.90
C LEU A 27 3.72 3.49 -2.08
N GLN A 28 4.41 2.74 -2.94
CA GLN A 28 4.58 3.20 -4.32
C GLN A 28 3.21 3.09 -5.01
N LEU A 29 2.24 3.87 -4.52
CA LEU A 29 1.22 4.43 -5.39
C LEU A 29 2.04 5.34 -6.30
N SER A 30 2.42 4.79 -7.45
CA SER A 30 3.13 5.52 -8.47
C SER A 30 2.38 6.84 -8.68
N GLU A 31 3.07 7.96 -8.60
CA GLU A 31 2.49 9.27 -8.93
C GLU A 31 1.92 9.32 -10.37
N ASN A 32 2.06 8.25 -11.17
CA ASN A 32 1.30 8.04 -12.41
C ASN A 32 -0.17 7.58 -12.23
N GLU A 33 -0.64 7.25 -11.03
CA GLU A 33 -2.03 6.81 -10.77
C GLU A 33 -3.01 7.95 -10.45
N ARG A 34 -2.57 9.22 -10.57
CA ARG A 34 -3.42 10.39 -10.30
C ARG A 34 -4.41 10.78 -11.42
N GLY A 35 -4.67 9.90 -12.38
CA GLY A 35 -5.63 10.15 -13.46
C GLY A 35 -5.42 9.37 -14.76
N GLY A 36 -4.56 8.35 -14.76
CA GLY A 36 -4.25 7.52 -15.92
C GLY A 36 -4.96 6.16 -15.90
N CYS A 37 -4.97 5.49 -17.05
CA CYS A 37 -5.45 4.13 -17.18
C CYS A 37 -4.44 3.10 -16.63
N LEU A 38 -4.91 1.90 -16.29
CA LEU A 38 -4.09 0.80 -15.79
C LEU A 38 -3.42 0.02 -16.94
N PRO A 39 -2.09 -0.19 -16.90
CA PRO A 39 -1.38 -0.96 -17.92
C PRO A 39 -1.62 -2.47 -17.79
N HIS A 40 -1.13 -3.24 -18.78
CA HIS A 40 -1.27 -4.71 -18.81
C HIS A 40 -0.72 -5.37 -17.53
N ASN A 41 -1.41 -6.41 -17.07
CA ASN A 41 -1.13 -7.20 -15.87
C ASN A 41 -1.18 -6.42 -14.54
N LYS A 42 -1.69 -5.19 -14.52
CA LYS A 42 -1.99 -4.49 -13.26
C LYS A 42 -3.32 -4.92 -12.68
N PHE A 43 -3.39 -4.90 -11.34
CA PHE A 43 -4.65 -5.10 -10.63
C PHE A 43 -5.63 -4.02 -11.02
N CYS A 44 -6.84 -4.42 -11.39
CA CYS A 44 -7.93 -3.53 -11.71
C CYS A 44 -9.12 -3.93 -10.87
N ASN A 45 -9.95 -2.98 -10.49
CA ASN A 45 -11.21 -3.28 -9.81
C ASN A 45 -12.34 -2.84 -10.74
N ALA A 46 -13.19 -3.80 -11.11
CA ALA A 46 -14.29 -3.56 -12.04
C ALA A 46 -15.35 -2.58 -11.49
N LEU A 47 -15.40 -2.42 -10.15
CA LEU A 47 -16.37 -1.56 -9.46
C LEU A 47 -15.83 -0.16 -9.14
N SER A 48 -14.52 -0.02 -8.88
CA SER A 48 -13.94 1.27 -8.46
C SER A 48 -12.47 1.41 -8.85
N GLY A 49 -12.03 2.65 -9.06
CA GLY A 49 -10.64 2.96 -9.44
C GLY A 49 -10.45 3.19 -10.93
N PRO A 50 -9.19 3.40 -11.37
CA PRO A 50 -8.85 3.65 -12.76
C PRO A 50 -9.20 2.44 -13.65
N ARG A 51 -9.66 2.71 -14.86
CA ARG A 51 -9.93 1.67 -15.87
C ARG A 51 -8.63 1.20 -16.51
N CYS A 52 -8.62 -0.01 -17.05
CA CYS A 52 -7.55 -0.48 -17.92
C CYS A 52 -7.37 0.44 -19.13
N CYS A 53 -6.14 0.53 -19.65
CA CYS A 53 -5.85 1.28 -20.86
C CYS A 53 -6.58 0.70 -22.07
N SER A 54 -6.79 1.52 -23.10
CA SER A 54 -7.40 1.10 -24.36
C SER A 54 -6.73 -0.17 -24.89
N GLY A 55 -7.53 -1.17 -25.27
CA GLY A 55 -7.06 -2.50 -25.69
C GLY A 55 -6.99 -3.53 -24.58
N LEU A 56 -7.18 -3.13 -23.31
CA LEU A 56 -7.15 -4.04 -22.16
C LEU A 56 -8.52 -4.10 -21.48
N LYS A 57 -8.87 -5.27 -20.95
CA LYS A 57 -10.07 -5.54 -20.15
C LYS A 57 -9.69 -5.96 -18.74
N CYS A 58 -10.49 -5.55 -17.77
CA CYS A 58 -10.35 -6.05 -16.42
C CYS A 58 -10.92 -7.47 -16.34
N LYS A 59 -10.04 -8.47 -16.28
CA LYS A 59 -10.39 -9.89 -16.26
C LYS A 59 -10.25 -10.46 -14.85
N GLU A 60 -11.28 -11.15 -14.40
CA GLU A 60 -11.25 -11.92 -13.16
C GLU A 60 -10.45 -13.22 -13.37
N LEU A 61 -9.41 -13.39 -12.55
CA LEU A 61 -8.58 -14.58 -12.49
C LEU A 61 -9.03 -15.49 -11.34
N THR A 62 -9.39 -14.88 -10.21
CA THR A 62 -10.03 -15.53 -9.07
C THR A 62 -11.00 -14.54 -8.42
N ILE A 63 -11.84 -15.01 -7.51
CA ILE A 63 -12.79 -14.19 -6.74
C ILE A 63 -12.15 -12.97 -6.03
N TRP A 64 -10.83 -12.99 -5.81
CA TRP A 64 -10.06 -11.91 -5.18
C TRP A 64 -8.99 -11.28 -6.09
N ASN A 65 -8.89 -11.70 -7.35
CA ASN A 65 -7.80 -11.30 -8.23
C ASN A 65 -8.33 -10.93 -9.61
N THR A 66 -8.24 -9.66 -9.94
CA THR A 66 -8.67 -9.07 -11.20
C THR A 66 -7.51 -8.28 -11.79
N LYS A 67 -7.27 -8.44 -13.09
CA LYS A 67 -6.14 -7.77 -13.77
C LYS A 67 -6.51 -7.27 -15.16
N CYS A 68 -5.83 -6.21 -15.60
CA CYS A 68 -5.92 -5.73 -16.98
C CYS A 68 -5.21 -6.70 -17.92
N LEU A 69 -5.95 -7.37 -18.79
CA LEU A 69 -5.45 -8.32 -19.77
C LEU A 69 -6.08 -8.02 -21.14
N GLU A 70 -5.42 -8.40 -22.24
CA GLU A 70 -5.98 -8.28 -23.61
C GLU A 70 -7.25 -9.14 -23.81
#